data_AF-A0A1Y0BL03-F1
#
_entry.id   AF-A0A1Y0BL03-F1
#
_cell.length_a   1.000
_cell.length_b   1.000
_cell.length_c   1.000
_cell.angle_alpha   90.00
_cell.angle_beta   90.00
_cell.angle_gamma   90.00
#
_symmetry.space_group_name_H-M   'P 1'
#
loop_
_entity.id
_entity.type
_entity.pdbx_description
1 polymer ?
#
loop_
_entity_poly.entity_id
_entity_poly.type
_entity_poly.pdbx_seq_one_letter_code
_entity_poly.pdbx_strand_id
1 'polypeptide(L)'
;MFEKVKVPILGIVENMSTHICSQCGHEEHIFGAGGGGRMAEKHGVPLLGSLPLDVRIREQADGGQPTVAADPDGPIARVYREIALRAAASLARRGKDYARHFPKITVVND
;
A
#
# COMPACT_ATOMS: atom_id res chain seq x y z
N MET A 1 -6.04 -14.70 -7.90
CA MET A 1 -4.86 -14.65 -8.80
C MET A 1 -3.58 -14.84 -8.00
N PHE A 2 -3.24 -13.95 -7.05
CA PHE A 2 -2.01 -14.00 -6.26
C PHE A 2 -1.77 -15.33 -5.53
N GLU A 3 -2.79 -15.92 -4.90
CA GLU A 3 -2.70 -17.24 -4.27
C GLU A 3 -2.33 -18.35 -5.27
N LYS A 4 -2.91 -18.32 -6.48
CA LYS A 4 -2.65 -19.31 -7.53
C LYS A 4 -1.21 -19.27 -8.03
N VAL A 5 -0.57 -18.09 -8.00
CA VAL A 5 0.83 -17.89 -8.42
C VAL A 5 1.79 -17.77 -7.23
N LYS A 6 1.33 -18.08 -6.01
CA LYS A 6 2.12 -18.03 -4.76
C LYS A 6 2.80 -16.66 -4.52
N VAL A 7 2.17 -15.58 -4.97
CA VAL A 7 2.66 -14.23 -4.71
C VAL A 7 2.13 -13.77 -3.35
N PRO A 8 3.00 -13.42 -2.40
CA PRO A 8 2.56 -13.01 -1.07
C PRO A 8 1.88 -11.65 -1.07
N ILE A 9 0.81 -11.53 -0.29
CA ILE A 9 0.07 -10.28 -0.12
C ILE A 9 0.56 -9.58 1.15
N LEU A 10 1.09 -8.36 1.02
CA LEU A 10 1.59 -7.59 2.16
C LEU A 10 0.48 -6.89 2.96
N GLY A 11 -0.65 -6.62 2.31
CA GLY A 11 -1.80 -5.94 2.87
C GLY A 11 -2.66 -5.29 1.79
N ILE A 12 -3.69 -4.57 2.22
CA ILE A 12 -4.65 -3.86 1.36
C ILE A 12 -4.51 -2.35 1.57
N VAL A 13 -4.63 -1.58 0.50
CA VAL A 13 -4.80 -0.12 0.56
C VAL A 13 -6.16 0.22 -0.01
N GLU A 14 -6.96 0.97 0.72
CA GLU A 14 -8.27 1.45 0.24
C GLU A 14 -8.09 2.81 -0.42
N ASN A 15 -8.00 2.82 -1.75
CA ASN A 15 -7.88 4.06 -2.51
C ASN A 15 -9.24 4.75 -2.68
N MET A 16 -9.25 6.08 -2.76
CA MET A 16 -10.47 6.90 -2.95
C MET A 16 -11.56 6.62 -1.88
N SER A 17 -11.13 6.45 -0.64
CA SER A 17 -11.98 6.04 0.50
C SER A 17 -12.94 7.13 0.99
N THR A 18 -12.54 8.40 0.91
CA THR A 18 -13.35 9.56 1.30
C THR A 18 -13.15 10.69 0.30
N HIS A 19 -14.16 11.53 0.10
CA HIS A 19 -14.08 12.77 -0.65
C HIS A 19 -14.16 13.94 0.33
N ILE A 20 -13.25 14.91 0.20
CA ILE A 20 -13.28 16.14 0.99
C ILE A 20 -13.76 17.27 0.09
N CYS A 21 -14.94 17.82 0.39
CA CYS A 21 -15.54 18.90 -0.38
C CYS A 21 -14.64 20.14 -0.36
N SER A 22 -14.25 20.62 -1.54
CA SER A 22 -13.38 21.80 -1.71
C SER A 22 -14.04 23.12 -1.28
N GLN A 23 -15.36 23.15 -1.12
CA GLN A 23 -16.11 24.36 -0.75
C GLN A 23 -16.33 24.49 0.76
N CYS A 24 -16.57 23.37 1.47
CA CYS A 24 -16.94 23.40 2.89
C CYS A 24 -16.08 22.50 3.79
N GLY A 25 -15.18 21.69 3.23
CA GLY A 25 -14.34 20.76 3.99
C GLY A 25 -15.08 19.53 4.52
N HIS A 26 -16.35 19.32 4.16
CA HIS A 26 -17.10 18.13 4.54
C HIS A 26 -16.45 16.87 3.96
N GLU A 27 -16.23 15.87 4.81
CA GLU A 27 -15.71 14.57 4.43
C GLU A 27 -16.85 13.56 4.32
N GLU A 28 -16.93 12.87 3.19
CA GLU A 28 -17.99 11.91 2.89
C GLU A 28 -17.50 10.68 2.13
N HIS A 29 -18.20 9.56 2.30
CA HIS A 29 -17.91 8.29 1.64
C HIS A 29 -18.78 8.11 0.39
N ILE A 30 -18.49 8.82 -0.70
CA ILE A 30 -19.32 8.82 -1.92
C ILE A 30 -19.41 7.45 -2.64
N PHE A 31 -18.45 6.55 -2.39
CA PHE A 31 -18.42 5.19 -2.95
C PHE A 31 -18.70 4.10 -1.89
N GLY A 32 -19.25 4.49 -0.73
CA GLY A 32 -19.44 3.62 0.42
C GLY A 32 -18.19 3.49 1.30
N ALA A 33 -18.33 2.80 2.43
CA ALA A 33 -17.31 2.75 3.48
C ALA A 33 -16.92 1.32 3.90
N GLY A 34 -15.66 1.17 4.33
CA GLY A 34 -15.12 -0.02 4.98
C GLY A 34 -14.95 -1.25 4.08
N GLY A 35 -14.95 -1.06 2.75
CA GLY A 35 -14.78 -2.16 1.80
C GLY A 35 -13.39 -2.81 1.92
N GLY A 36 -12.36 -1.97 2.04
CA GLY A 36 -10.98 -2.40 2.24
C GLY A 36 -10.79 -3.15 3.56
N GLY A 37 -11.40 -2.67 4.65
CA GLY A 37 -11.37 -3.34 5.95
C GLY A 37 -12.00 -4.74 5.92
N ARG A 38 -13.22 -4.86 5.38
CA ARG A 38 -13.89 -6.17 5.22
C ARG A 38 -13.08 -7.13 4.35
N MET A 39 -12.43 -6.64 3.30
CA MET A 39 -11.57 -7.46 2.45
C MET A 39 -10.30 -7.91 3.18
N ALA A 40 -9.71 -7.02 3.98
CA ALA A 40 -8.52 -7.31 4.77
C ALA A 40 -8.80 -8.42 5.78
N GLU A 41 -9.91 -8.33 6.51
CA GLU A 41 -10.40 -9.36 7.42
C GLU A 41 -10.67 -10.69 6.70
N LYS A 42 -11.42 -10.66 5.60
CA LYS A 42 -11.78 -11.85 4.82
C LYS A 42 -10.55 -12.65 4.35
N HIS A 43 -9.48 -11.95 4.00
CA HIS A 43 -8.26 -12.57 3.48
C HIS A 43 -7.15 -12.73 4.53
N GLY A 44 -7.39 -12.36 5.79
CA GLY A 44 -6.41 -12.47 6.87
C GLY A 44 -5.15 -11.63 6.63
N VAL A 45 -5.28 -10.49 5.95
CA VAL A 45 -4.17 -9.56 5.63
C VAL A 45 -4.44 -8.19 6.27
N PRO A 46 -3.41 -7.39 6.58
CA PRO A 46 -3.64 -6.09 7.21
C PRO A 46 -4.19 -5.06 6.22
N LEU A 47 -5.05 -4.16 6.71
CA LEU A 47 -5.31 -2.88 6.04
C LEU A 47 -4.12 -1.94 6.32
N LEU A 48 -3.38 -1.58 5.28
CA LEU A 48 -2.21 -0.72 5.38
C LEU A 48 -2.60 0.74 5.54
N GLY A 49 -3.74 1.15 4.97
CA GLY A 49 -4.31 2.47 5.14
C GLY A 49 -5.31 2.79 4.04
N SER A 50 -5.85 4.01 4.11
CA SER A 50 -6.85 4.51 3.18
C SER A 50 -6.45 5.88 2.67
N LEU A 51 -6.69 6.15 1.39
CA LEU A 51 -6.36 7.42 0.74
C LEU A 51 -7.65 8.15 0.36
N PRO A 52 -7.71 9.49 0.51
CA PRO A 52 -8.86 10.26 0.06
C PRO A 52 -8.84 10.40 -1.47
N LEU A 53 -10.01 10.65 -2.04
CA LEU A 53 -10.20 11.18 -3.38
C LEU A 53 -9.92 12.68 -3.34
N ASP A 54 -8.68 13.05 -3.66
CA ASP A 54 -8.25 14.44 -3.70
C ASP A 54 -7.69 14.79 -5.09
N VAL A 55 -8.19 15.87 -5.68
CA VAL A 55 -7.82 16.31 -7.03
C VAL A 55 -6.32 16.60 -7.16
N ARG A 56 -5.69 17.06 -6.07
CA ARG A 56 -4.26 17.38 -6.03
C ARG A 56 -3.42 16.14 -6.29
N ILE A 57 -3.85 14.96 -5.86
CA ILE A 57 -3.12 13.70 -6.11
C ILE A 57 -2.97 13.46 -7.61
N ARG A 58 -4.08 13.58 -8.34
CA ARG A 58 -4.11 13.43 -9.79
C ARG A 58 -3.26 14.50 -10.48
N GLU A 59 -3.51 15.76 -10.17
CA GLU A 59 -2.83 16.89 -10.86
C GLU A 59 -1.31 16.86 -10.66
N GLN A 60 -0.86 16.57 -9.44
CA GLN A 60 0.55 16.44 -9.09
C GLN A 60 1.19 15.24 -9.79
N ALA A 61 0.54 14.07 -9.77
CA ALA A 61 1.04 12.88 -10.45
C ALA A 61 1.09 13.06 -11.98
N ASP A 62 0.02 13.58 -12.59
CA ASP A 62 -0.06 13.87 -14.03
C ASP A 62 0.98 14.93 -14.45
N GLY A 63 1.26 15.89 -13.57
CA GLY A 63 2.31 16.91 -13.74
C GLY A 63 3.74 16.37 -13.56
N GLY A 64 3.92 15.07 -13.28
CA GLY A 64 5.23 14.45 -13.09
C GLY A 64 5.89 14.71 -11.73
N GLN A 65 5.17 15.32 -10.79
CA GLN A 65 5.65 15.57 -9.43
C GLN A 65 4.66 14.96 -8.42
N PRO A 66 4.76 13.65 -8.09
CA PRO A 66 3.81 12.97 -7.22
C PRO A 66 3.64 13.67 -5.86
N THR A 67 2.47 13.51 -5.23
CA THR A 67 2.09 14.23 -3.99
C THR A 67 3.13 14.22 -2.89
N VAL A 68 3.80 13.09 -2.66
CA VAL A 68 4.86 12.97 -1.64
C VAL A 68 6.09 13.83 -1.91
N ALA A 69 6.29 14.27 -3.15
CA ALA A 69 7.36 15.16 -3.59
C ALA A 69 6.87 16.60 -3.80
N ALA A 70 5.63 16.78 -4.29
CA ALA A 70 5.04 18.11 -4.50
C ALA A 70 4.66 18.81 -3.18
N ASP A 71 4.19 18.07 -2.18
CA ASP A 71 3.83 18.58 -0.86
C ASP A 71 4.34 17.62 0.24
N PRO A 72 5.66 17.59 0.53
CA PRO A 72 6.27 16.58 1.37
C PRO A 72 5.75 16.51 2.81
N ASP A 73 5.33 17.66 3.35
CA ASP A 73 4.83 17.81 4.72
C ASP A 73 3.29 17.83 4.78
N GLY A 74 2.65 17.78 3.61
CA GLY A 74 1.21 17.78 3.44
C GLY A 74 0.51 16.60 4.10
N PRO A 75 -0.78 16.75 4.45
CA PRO A 75 -1.56 15.69 5.08
C PRO A 75 -1.61 14.40 4.22
N ILE A 76 -1.75 14.53 2.90
CA ILE A 76 -1.82 13.38 2.00
C ILE A 76 -0.47 12.68 1.88
N ALA A 77 0.63 13.44 1.81
CA ALA A 77 1.98 12.87 1.77
C ALA A 77 2.28 12.07 3.05
N ARG A 78 1.83 12.55 4.22
CA ARG A 78 1.93 11.80 5.48
C ARG A 78 1.18 10.47 5.41
N VAL A 79 -0.05 10.43 4.88
CA VAL A 79 -0.81 9.18 4.70
C VAL A 79 -0.06 8.19 3.80
N TYR A 80 0.49 8.64 2.66
CA TYR A 80 1.32 7.78 1.80
C TYR A 80 2.55 7.25 2.53
N ARG A 81 3.25 8.08 3.30
CA ARG A 81 4.43 7.68 4.08
C ARG A 81 4.06 6.65 5.16
N GLU A 82 2.94 6.82 5.86
CA GLU A 82 2.46 5.85 6.84
C GLU A 82 2.13 4.49 6.21
N ILE A 83 1.44 4.49 5.07
CA ILE A 83 1.15 3.27 4.30
C ILE A 83 2.46 2.59 3.89
N ALA A 84 3.42 3.36 3.34
CA ALA A 84 4.72 2.84 2.93
C ALA A 84 5.51 2.25 4.12
N LEU A 85 5.50 2.90 5.28
CA LEU A 85 6.13 2.39 6.50
C LEU A 85 5.50 1.09 6.98
N ARG A 86 4.16 0.99 6.97
CA ARG A 86 3.45 -0.25 7.32
C ARG A 86 3.76 -1.38 6.35
N ALA A 87 3.82 -1.08 5.06
CA ALA A 87 4.20 -2.04 4.02
C ALA A 87 5.66 -2.51 4.19
N ALA A 88 6.58 -1.58 4.42
CA ALA A 88 8.00 -1.88 4.67
C ALA A 88 8.18 -2.72 5.93
N ALA A 89 7.48 -2.42 7.02
CA ALA A 89 7.49 -3.22 8.24
C ALA A 89 6.90 -4.62 8.01
N SER A 90 5.82 -4.73 7.23
CA SER A 90 5.25 -6.03 6.82
C SER A 90 6.27 -6.86 6.04
N LEU A 91 6.97 -6.23 5.10
CA LEU A 91 8.03 -6.88 4.33
C LEU A 91 9.22 -7.31 5.20
N ALA A 92 9.69 -6.43 6.09
CA ALA A 92 10.85 -6.69 6.95
C ALA A 92 10.64 -7.82 7.96
N ARG A 93 9.40 -8.01 8.43
CA ARG A 93 9.03 -9.14 9.32
C ARG A 93 9.04 -10.49 8.61
N ARG A 94 9.05 -10.51 7.27
CA ARG A 94 9.07 -11.78 6.54
C ARG A 94 10.50 -12.32 6.54
N GLY A 95 10.62 -13.63 6.79
CA GLY A 95 11.89 -14.33 6.66
C GLY A 95 12.47 -14.09 5.27
N LYS A 96 13.79 -13.91 5.19
CA LYS A 96 14.50 -13.82 3.92
C LYS A 96 14.16 -15.06 3.10
N ASP A 97 13.68 -14.85 1.87
CA ASP A 97 13.40 -15.94 0.96
C ASP A 97 14.73 -16.49 0.42
N TYR A 98 15.21 -17.58 1.02
CA TYR A 98 16.39 -18.31 0.57
C TYR A 98 16.09 -19.28 -0.59
N ALA A 99 14.88 -19.28 -1.17
CA ALA A 99 14.60 -20.11 -2.34
C ALA A 99 15.50 -19.79 -3.55
N ARG A 100 16.14 -18.60 -3.55
CA ARG A 100 17.17 -18.21 -4.53
C ARG A 100 18.61 -18.47 -4.08
N HIS A 101 18.84 -19.00 -2.87
CA HIS A 101 20.18 -19.33 -2.40
C HIS A 101 20.64 -20.62 -3.10
N PHE A 102 21.57 -20.48 -4.05
CA PHE A 102 22.16 -21.60 -4.77
C PHE A 102 22.79 -22.56 -3.74
N PRO A 103 22.46 -23.86 -3.73
CA PRO A 103 23.02 -24.80 -2.76
C PRO A 103 24.53 -24.93 -2.96
N LYS A 104 25.24 -25.15 -1.86
CA LYS A 104 26.70 -25.38 -1.88
C LYS A 104 26.99 -26.74 -2.53
N ILE A 105 27.41 -26.74 -3.80
CA ILE A 105 27.86 -27.95 -4.48
C ILE A 105 29.25 -28.31 -3.93
N THR A 106 29.39 -29.53 -3.42
CA THR A 106 30.69 -30.07 -2.99
C THR A 106 30.98 -31.29 -3.86
N VAL A 107 32.10 -31.28 -4.57
CA VAL A 107 32.59 -32.45 -5.32
C VAL A 107 33.47 -33.24 -4.37
N VAL A 108 33.08 -34.49 -4.11
CA VAL A 108 33.91 -35.45 -3.38
C VAL A 108 34.55 -36.33 -4.45
N ASN A 109 35.88 -36.34 -4.51
CA ASN A 109 36.62 -37.28 -5.34
C ASN A 109 36.88 -38.53 -4.50
N ASP A 110 36.46 -39.69 -5.01
CA ASP A 110 36.80 -41.00 -4.45
C ASP A 110 38.29 -41.34 -4.67
#